data_AF-A0A1L8CL16-F1
#
_entry.id   AF-A0A1L8CL16-F1
#
_cell.length_a   1.000
_cell.length_b   1.000
_cell.length_c   1.000
_cell.angle_alpha   90.00
_cell.angle_beta   90.00
_cell.angle_gamma   90.00
#
_symmetry.space_group_name_H-M   'P 1'
#
loop_
_entity.id
_entity.type
_entity.pdbx_description
1 polymer ?
#
loop_
_entity_poly.entity_id
_entity_poly.type
_entity_poly.pdbx_seq_one_letter_code
_entity_poly.pdbx_strand_id
1 'polypeptide(L)'
;MTAYVKPWLLVPAAAGVLAAGQIWMSHLRYELSLESQQVNKEQQETLKQASTLRLELASLTRPERLRKIAQEELDMAPPKPMQVVHQ
;
A
#
# COMPACT_ATOMS: atom_id res chain seq x y z
N MET A 1 -25.67 9.47 -54.97
CA MET A 1 -26.22 8.10 -54.85
C MET A 1 -26.39 7.78 -53.37
N THR A 2 -27.57 8.01 -52.82
CA THR A 2 -27.88 7.72 -51.41
C THR A 2 -28.05 6.21 -51.25
N ALA A 3 -27.06 5.55 -50.67
CA ALA A 3 -27.13 4.14 -50.34
C ALA A 3 -28.29 3.94 -49.34
N TYR A 4 -29.40 3.41 -49.83
CA TYR A 4 -30.56 3.06 -49.02
C TYR A 4 -30.20 1.79 -48.25
N VAL A 5 -29.48 1.94 -47.13
CA VAL A 5 -29.14 0.83 -46.26
C VAL A 5 -30.44 0.33 -45.65
N LYS A 6 -30.81 -0.92 -45.95
CA LYS A 6 -32.06 -1.51 -45.45
C LYS A 6 -32.06 -1.42 -43.92
N PRO A 7 -33.04 -0.78 -43.27
CA PRO A 7 -32.99 -0.45 -41.84
C PRO A 7 -32.83 -1.69 -40.94
N TRP A 8 -33.24 -2.86 -41.42
CA TRP A 8 -33.03 -4.13 -40.72
C TRP A 8 -31.55 -4.55 -40.60
N LEU A 9 -30.66 -4.09 -41.49
CA LEU A 9 -29.21 -4.37 -41.40
C LEU A 9 -28.48 -3.47 -40.39
N LEU A 10 -29.05 -2.32 -40.04
CA LEU A 10 -28.46 -1.41 -39.06
C LEU A 10 -28.53 -1.97 -37.63
N VAL A 11 -29.58 -2.74 -37.32
CA VAL A 11 -29.77 -3.35 -35.99
C VAL A 11 -28.64 -4.33 -35.62
N PRO A 12 -28.31 -5.34 -36.43
CA PRO A 12 -27.20 -6.24 -36.12
C PRO A 12 -25.83 -5.53 -36.18
N ALA A 13 -25.66 -4.55 -37.07
CA ALA A 13 -24.44 -3.75 -37.12
C ALA A 13 -24.23 -2.95 -35.82
N ALA A 14 -25.28 -2.28 -35.32
CA ALA A 14 -25.25 -1.57 -34.06
C ALA A 14 -25.01 -2.52 -32.87
N ALA A 15 -25.67 -3.68 -32.85
CA ALA A 15 -25.46 -4.69 -31.83
C ALA A 15 -24.02 -5.22 -31.82
N GLY A 16 -23.41 -5.43 -32.99
CA GLY A 16 -22.01 -5.84 -33.12
C GLY A 16 -21.04 -4.80 -32.56
N VAL A 17 -21.26 -3.52 -32.86
CA VAL A 17 -20.44 -2.41 -32.32
C VAL A 17 -20.58 -2.33 -30.80
N LEU A 18 -21.80 -2.44 -30.27
CA LEU A 18 -22.03 -2.44 -28.84
C LEU A 18 -21.36 -3.64 -28.14
N ALA A 19 -21.44 -4.83 -28.73
CA ALA A 19 -20.79 -6.03 -28.20
C ALA A 19 -19.26 -5.89 -28.18
N ALA A 20 -18.66 -5.40 -29.27
CA ALA A 20 -17.24 -5.12 -29.34
C ALA A 20 -16.82 -4.08 -28.28
N GLY A 21 -17.61 -3.02 -28.12
CA GLY A 21 -17.39 -2.01 -27.09
C GLY A 21 -17.45 -2.56 -25.66
N GLN A 22 -18.38 -3.47 -25.38
CA GLN A 22 -18.49 -4.12 -24.07
C GLN A 22 -17.26 -4.98 -23.75
N ILE A 23 -16.78 -5.75 -24.73
CA ILE A 23 -15.57 -6.57 -24.57
C ILE A 23 -14.36 -5.68 -24.29
N TRP A 24 -14.20 -4.61 -25.05
CA TRP A 24 -13.09 -3.66 -24.88
C TRP A 24 -13.12 -2.98 -23.49
N MET A 25 -14.30 -2.51 -23.07
CA MET A 25 -14.49 -1.91 -21.74
C MET A 25 -14.22 -2.91 -20.62
N SER A 26 -14.61 -4.17 -20.78
CA SER A 26 -14.32 -5.23 -19.81
C SER A 26 -12.82 -5.48 -19.71
N HIS A 27 -12.11 -5.47 -20.83
CA HIS A 27 -10.67 -5.66 -20.85
C HIS A 27 -9.94 -4.53 -20.13
N LEU A 28 -10.27 -3.26 -20.45
CA LEU A 28 -9.70 -2.10 -19.77
C LEU A 28 -9.97 -2.10 -18.26
N ARG A 29 -11.19 -2.48 -17.84
CA ARG A 29 -11.53 -2.60 -16.41
C ARG A 29 -10.71 -3.68 -15.71
N TYR A 30 -10.46 -4.79 -16.39
CA TYR A 30 -9.67 -5.88 -15.85
C TYR A 30 -8.21 -5.47 -15.66
N GLU A 31 -7.61 -4.84 -16.67
CA GLU A 31 -6.24 -4.32 -16.58
C GLU A 31 -6.11 -3.27 -15.47
N LEU A 32 -7.03 -2.31 -15.42
CA LEU A 32 -7.06 -1.29 -14.36
C LEU A 32 -7.22 -1.90 -12.97
N SER A 33 -8.07 -2.94 -12.85
CA SER A 33 -8.26 -3.64 -11.58
C SER A 33 -7.01 -4.41 -11.15
N LEU A 34 -6.28 -5.01 -12.09
CA LEU A 34 -5.02 -5.70 -11.80
C LEU A 34 -3.96 -4.72 -11.32
N GLU A 35 -3.79 -3.60 -12.03
CA GLU A 35 -2.84 -2.55 -11.66
C GLU A 35 -3.18 -1.96 -10.28
N SER A 36 -4.46 -1.65 -10.05
CA SER A 36 -4.92 -1.16 -8.75
C SER A 36 -4.67 -2.18 -7.62
N GLN A 37 -4.86 -3.48 -7.88
CA GLN A 37 -4.56 -4.52 -6.90
C GLN A 37 -3.06 -4.63 -6.61
N GLN A 38 -2.20 -4.52 -7.62
CA GLN A 38 -0.75 -4.51 -7.42
C GLN A 38 -0.31 -3.32 -6.57
N VAL A 39 -0.75 -2.11 -6.92
CA VAL A 39 -0.43 -0.89 -6.18
C VAL A 39 -0.94 -0.97 -4.73
N ASN A 40 -2.16 -1.46 -4.51
CA ASN A 40 -2.68 -1.64 -3.15
C ASN A 40 -1.87 -2.67 -2.35
N LYS A 41 -1.41 -3.74 -2.99
CA LYS A 41 -0.59 -4.76 -2.34
C LYS A 41 0.76 -4.18 -1.92
N GLU A 42 1.42 -3.41 -2.80
CA GLU A 42 2.68 -2.72 -2.49
C GLU A 42 2.49 -1.69 -1.36
N GLN A 43 1.39 -0.95 -1.38
CA GLN A 43 1.06 -0.01 -0.30
C GLN A 43 0.89 -0.74 1.04
N GLN A 44 0.15 -1.85 1.07
CA GLN A 44 -0.02 -2.64 2.29
C GLN A 44 1.29 -3.23 2.81
N GLU A 45 2.14 -3.71 1.90
CA GLU A 45 3.46 -4.23 2.27
C GLU A 45 4.35 -3.14 2.87
N THR A 46 4.37 -1.96 2.25
CA THR A 46 5.12 -0.79 2.75
C THR A 46 4.63 -0.35 4.13
N LEU A 47 3.31 -0.29 4.33
CA LEU A 47 2.72 0.03 5.64
C LEU A 47 3.08 -1.00 6.70
N LYS A 48 3.08 -2.29 6.34
CA LYS A 48 3.50 -3.37 7.23
C LYS A 48 4.96 -3.21 7.62
N GLN A 49 5.86 -2.98 6.66
CA GLN A 49 7.27 -2.74 6.93
C GLN A 49 7.49 -1.52 7.82
N ALA A 50 6.80 -0.40 7.57
CA ALA A 50 6.86 0.79 8.40
C ALA A 50 6.38 0.54 9.84
N SER A 51 5.34 -0.29 10.02
CA SER A 51 4.85 -0.69 11.34
C SER A 51 5.87 -1.55 12.10
N THR A 52 6.51 -2.49 11.42
CA THR A 52 7.59 -3.32 11.98
C THR A 52 8.78 -2.44 12.36
N LEU A 53 9.19 -1.53 11.49
CA LEU A 53 10.31 -0.62 11.75
C LEU A 53 10.02 0.28 12.95
N ARG A 54 8.78 0.78 13.11
CA ARG A 54 8.36 1.52 14.30
C ARG A 54 8.42 0.68 15.57
N LEU A 55 8.02 -0.59 15.50
CA LEU A 55 8.13 -1.51 16.63
C LEU A 55 9.60 -1.79 16.98
N GLU A 56 10.46 -1.98 15.98
CA GLU A 56 11.90 -2.16 16.17
C GLU A 56 12.53 -0.91 16.79
N LEU A 57 12.22 0.28 16.27
CA LEU A 57 12.72 1.55 16.79
C LEU A 57 12.21 1.81 18.22
N ALA A 58 10.95 1.50 18.50
CA ALA A 58 10.41 1.52 19.86
C ALA A 58 11.13 0.52 20.77
N SER A 59 11.49 -0.67 20.26
CA SER A 59 12.25 -1.66 21.01
C SER A 59 13.70 -1.25 21.28
N LEU A 60 14.33 -0.51 20.35
CA LEU A 60 15.68 0.03 20.50
C LEU A 60 15.73 1.20 21.48
N THR A 61 14.68 2.02 21.50
CA THR A 61 14.52 3.13 22.44
C THR A 61 13.96 2.70 23.80
N ARG A 62 13.68 1.40 24.01
CA ARG A 62 13.25 0.91 25.32
C ARG A 62 14.35 1.18 26.36
N PRO A 63 14.00 1.80 27.49
CA PRO A 63 14.95 2.19 28.53
C PRO A 63 15.73 1.00 29.12
N GLU A 64 15.20 -0.22 29.03
CA GLU A 64 15.92 -1.42 29.47
C GLU A 64 17.13 -1.77 28.58
N ARG A 65 17.02 -1.62 27.26
CA ARG A 65 18.17 -1.81 26.36
C ARG A 65 19.18 -0.67 26.49
N LEU A 66 18.71 0.57 26.64
CA LEU A 66 19.58 1.71 26.91
C LEU A 66 20.36 1.52 28.22
N ARG A 67 19.71 0.99 29.27
CA ARG A 67 20.36 0.64 30.54
C ARG A 67 21.38 -0.49 30.37
N LYS A 68 21.07 -1.52 29.60
CA LYS A 68 22.03 -2.59 29.29
C LYS A 68 23.25 -2.08 28.54
N ILE A 69 23.07 -1.29 27.48
CA ILE A 69 24.19 -0.71 26.71
C ILE A 69 25.01 0.24 27.60
N ALA A 70 24.35 1.05 28.42
CA ALA A 70 25.02 1.94 29.37
C ALA A 70 25.86 1.16 30.40
N GLN A 71 25.33 0.04 30.94
CA GLN A 71 26.06 -0.78 31.91
C GLN A 71 27.14 -1.67 31.27
N GLU A 72 26.88 -2.26 30.11
CA GLU A 72 27.75 -3.28 29.51
C GLU A 72 28.85 -2.67 28.62
N GLU A 73 28.56 -1.59 27.88
CA GLU A 73 29.55 -0.98 26.97
C GLU A 73 30.13 0.34 27.47
N LEU A 74 29.38 1.08 28.29
CA LEU A 74 29.81 2.40 28.79
C LEU A 74 30.21 2.41 30.27
N ASP A 75 30.13 1.25 30.94
CA ASP A 75 30.39 1.05 32.38
C ASP A 75 29.66 2.09 33.27
N MET A 76 28.51 2.56 32.80
CA MET A 76 27.68 3.55 33.48
C MET A 76 26.73 2.85 34.44
N ALA A 77 26.95 3.05 35.74
CA ALA A 77 26.03 2.61 36.78
C ALA A 77 24.78 3.50 36.84
N PRO A 78 23.59 2.94 37.18
CA PRO A 78 22.39 3.74 37.35
C PRO A 78 22.62 4.82 38.44
N PRO A 79 22.21 6.08 38.19
CA PRO A 79 22.39 7.14 39.16
C PRO A 79 21.66 6.80 40.45
N LYS A 80 22.32 7.00 41.59
CA LYS A 80 21.72 6.72 42.90
C LYS A 80 20.54 7.68 43.13
N PRO A 81 19.49 7.30 43.86
CA PRO A 81 18.33 8.17 44.12
C PRO A 81 18.70 9.51 44.79
N MET A 82 19.88 9.61 45.42
CA MET A 82 20.44 10.86 45.95
C MET A 82 20.98 11.84 44.88
N GLN A 83 21.12 11.43 43.62
CA GLN A 83 21.69 12.24 42.53
C GLN A 83 20.62 12.81 41.59
N VAL A 84 19.33 12.59 41.87
CA VAL A 84 18.23 13.14 41.06
C VAL A 84 17.78 14.47 41.67
N VAL A 85 18.21 15.58 41.06
CA VAL A 85 17.68 16.90 41.38
C VAL A 85 16.26 16.98 40.80
N HIS A 86 15.26 16.98 41.67
CA HIS A 86 13.88 17.28 41.27
C HIS A 86 13.76 18.79 41.00
N GLN A 87 13.35 19.16 39.80
CA GLN A 87 12.73 20.47 39.52
C GLN A 87 11.23 20.28 39.33
#